data_AF-A0A4S2HH39-F1
#
_entry.id   AF-A0A4S2HH39-F1
#
_cell.length_a   1.000
_cell.length_b   1.000
_cell.length_c   1.000
_cell.angle_alpha   90.00
_cell.angle_beta   90.00
_cell.angle_gamma   90.00
#
_symmetry.space_group_name_H-M   'P 1'
#
loop_
_entity.id
_entity.type
_entity.pdbx_description
1 polymer ?
#
loop_
_entity_poly.entity_id
_entity_poly.type
_entity_poly.pdbx_seq_one_letter_code
_entity_poly.pdbx_strand_id
1 'polypeptide(L)'
;MSGKQRIRKKQFEGIVQTLDAVVSQKEWEDFIAGEKNITIPAHSNVAVEISADAEQTGYLHLAMEKGADADIVILESEAYVLGGEQGDLKVPYKGERKDYKTGYLNGFTDRYRCAGYGREGFPEIYEPFWFRTFRFLRLSIKTKEQPLTLSRFDYTETGYPLEVKTQACASDPRFDGIWEISERTLRRCMHETYEDCPFYEQLQYSMDARTQILFTYTIAADDRLARKCMDDLQRSQRYDGLLNSAHPCYEPNIIPGFSIYYILMLYDHMMYFGDRELLFDHMPTVERILNFFHRNLTEEGYVGKIGGINGKARFWSFVDWAPAWKETSGIPPATLQGPITMESLLYVMGLQCAAKIAEYMGCSYVILSVPCLTESRVI
;
A
#
# COMPACT_ATOMS: atom_id res chain seq x y z
N MET A 1 -16.46 -15.64 -18.14
CA MET A 1 -17.54 -15.85 -17.15
C MET A 1 -17.54 -14.65 -16.21
N SER A 2 -18.63 -13.88 -16.18
CA SER A 2 -18.72 -12.64 -15.39
C SER A 2 -18.74 -12.98 -13.89
N GLY A 3 -17.58 -12.94 -13.25
CA GLY A 3 -17.51 -12.93 -11.79
C GLY A 3 -18.12 -11.63 -11.30
N LYS A 4 -19.41 -11.66 -10.91
CA LYS A 4 -19.98 -10.57 -10.13
C LYS A 4 -19.13 -10.46 -8.87
N GLN A 5 -18.35 -9.39 -8.75
CA GLN A 5 -17.66 -9.04 -7.51
C GLN A 5 -18.74 -8.98 -6.44
N ARG A 6 -18.79 -10.01 -5.57
CA ARG A 6 -19.73 -10.02 -4.46
C ARG A 6 -19.35 -8.84 -3.57
N ILE A 7 -20.24 -7.86 -3.45
CA ILE A 7 -20.13 -6.80 -2.46
C ILE A 7 -20.03 -7.49 -1.09
N ARG A 8 -18.87 -7.40 -0.44
CA ARG A 8 -18.62 -8.04 0.85
C ARG A 8 -18.99 -7.05 1.95
N LYS A 9 -20.28 -7.01 2.30
CA LYS A 9 -20.73 -6.33 3.51
C LYS A 9 -20.18 -7.08 4.73
N LYS A 10 -19.60 -6.34 5.67
CA LYS A 10 -18.92 -6.87 6.85
C LYS A 10 -19.38 -6.09 8.08
N GLN A 11 -19.54 -6.81 9.19
CA GLN A 11 -19.70 -6.22 10.50
C GLN A 11 -18.32 -6.08 11.17
N PHE A 12 -18.25 -5.27 12.21
CA PHE A 12 -17.08 -5.20 13.08
C PHE A 12 -17.05 -6.41 14.04
N GLU A 13 -15.87 -6.77 14.52
CA GLU A 13 -15.70 -7.99 15.34
C GLU A 13 -16.05 -7.75 16.81
N GLY A 14 -15.78 -6.55 17.35
CA GLY A 14 -16.01 -6.31 18.77
C GLY A 14 -15.79 -4.89 19.23
N ILE A 15 -16.16 -4.63 20.48
CA ILE A 15 -15.90 -3.39 21.19
C ILE A 15 -14.62 -3.52 22.00
N VAL A 16 -13.71 -2.56 21.85
CA VAL A 16 -12.45 -2.52 22.63
C VAL A 16 -12.71 -1.86 23.99
N GLN A 17 -13.34 -0.69 23.97
CA GLN A 17 -13.70 0.05 25.18
C GLN A 17 -14.78 1.11 24.89
N THR A 18 -15.58 1.42 25.90
CA THR A 18 -16.46 2.60 25.92
C THR A 18 -15.76 3.74 26.66
N LEU A 19 -15.87 4.95 26.14
CA LEU A 19 -15.21 6.16 26.67
C LEU A 19 -16.21 7.09 27.38
N ASP A 20 -17.45 6.64 27.55
CA ASP A 20 -18.53 7.32 28.25
C ASP A 20 -19.35 6.32 29.10
N ALA A 21 -20.36 6.84 29.81
CA ALA A 21 -21.28 6.07 30.64
C ALA A 21 -22.75 6.16 30.16
N VAL A 22 -23.00 6.75 29.00
CA VAL A 22 -24.36 6.95 28.44
C VAL A 22 -24.83 5.68 27.75
N VAL A 23 -23.94 5.01 27.01
CA VAL A 23 -24.24 3.75 26.31
C VAL A 23 -23.30 2.68 26.85
N SER A 24 -23.87 1.57 27.33
CA SER A 24 -23.07 0.48 27.87
C SER A 24 -22.31 -0.28 26.78
N GLN A 25 -21.22 -0.96 27.16
CA GLN A 25 -20.48 -1.82 26.24
C GLN A 25 -21.38 -2.90 25.60
N LYS A 26 -22.30 -3.48 26.38
CA LYS A 26 -23.21 -4.52 25.86
C LYS A 26 -24.17 -3.97 24.81
N GLU A 27 -24.65 -2.73 24.98
CA GLU A 27 -25.48 -2.08 23.96
C GLU A 27 -24.69 -1.83 22.66
N TRP A 28 -23.42 -1.44 22.77
CA TRP A 28 -22.53 -1.31 21.61
C TRP A 28 -22.26 -2.64 20.91
N GLU A 29 -22.03 -3.72 21.67
CA GLU A 29 -21.86 -5.08 21.13
C GLU A 29 -23.11 -5.55 20.39
N ASP A 30 -24.30 -5.40 21.00
CA ASP A 30 -25.59 -5.75 20.37
C ASP A 30 -25.82 -4.91 19.09
N PHE A 31 -25.36 -3.66 19.05
CA PHE A 31 -25.49 -2.77 17.90
C PHE A 31 -24.59 -3.17 16.72
N ILE A 32 -23.30 -3.41 16.95
CA ILE A 32 -22.39 -3.84 15.86
C ILE A 32 -22.70 -5.25 15.36
N ALA A 33 -23.36 -6.08 16.18
CA ALA A 33 -23.90 -7.37 15.77
C ALA A 33 -25.19 -7.25 14.92
N GLY A 34 -25.77 -6.04 14.81
CA GLY A 34 -27.02 -5.78 14.10
C GLY A 34 -28.28 -6.25 14.85
N GLU A 35 -28.18 -6.49 16.15
CA GLU A 35 -29.27 -6.99 16.98
C GLU A 35 -30.15 -5.87 17.54
N LYS A 36 -29.57 -4.69 17.82
CA LYS A 36 -30.28 -3.55 18.40
C LYS A 36 -29.82 -2.20 17.86
N ASN A 37 -30.75 -1.25 17.78
CA ASN A 37 -30.43 0.15 17.57
C ASN A 37 -30.00 0.82 18.88
N ILE A 38 -29.15 1.85 18.80
CA ILE A 38 -28.76 2.68 19.96
C ILE A 38 -29.45 4.04 19.84
N THR A 39 -30.08 4.52 20.91
CA THR A 39 -30.57 5.90 20.98
C THR A 39 -29.72 6.71 21.95
N ILE A 40 -28.99 7.68 21.40
CA ILE A 40 -28.18 8.63 22.16
C ILE A 40 -29.06 9.84 22.53
N PRO A 41 -29.21 10.19 23.82
CA PRO A 41 -30.05 11.33 24.23
C PRO A 41 -29.57 12.66 23.65
N ALA A 42 -30.43 13.67 23.68
CA ALA A 42 -30.04 15.06 23.41
C ALA A 42 -28.92 15.51 24.39
N HIS A 43 -28.12 16.49 23.96
CA HIS A 43 -27.03 17.10 24.74
C HIS A 43 -26.03 16.10 25.35
N SER A 44 -25.78 14.99 24.66
CA SER A 44 -24.89 13.93 25.11
C SER A 44 -23.59 13.92 24.30
N ASN A 45 -22.51 13.46 24.94
CA ASN A 45 -21.26 13.11 24.28
C ASN A 45 -21.00 11.64 24.53
N VAL A 46 -20.84 10.87 23.47
CA VAL A 46 -20.65 9.42 23.49
C VAL A 46 -19.45 9.07 22.63
N ALA A 47 -18.63 8.13 23.08
CA ALA A 47 -17.52 7.63 22.29
C ALA A 47 -17.22 6.16 22.57
N VAL A 48 -16.98 5.40 21.52
CA VAL A 48 -16.66 3.98 21.58
C VAL A 48 -15.49 3.64 20.66
N GLU A 49 -14.63 2.73 21.10
CA GLU A 49 -13.58 2.14 20.27
C GLU A 49 -13.98 0.73 19.83
N ILE A 50 -13.88 0.48 18.53
CA ILE A 50 -14.38 -0.71 17.84
C ILE A 50 -13.19 -1.40 17.16
N SER A 51 -13.18 -2.73 17.17
CA SER A 51 -12.17 -3.58 16.52
C SER A 51 -12.76 -4.29 15.30
N ALA A 52 -12.04 -4.26 14.20
CA ALA A 52 -12.26 -5.12 13.02
C ALA A 52 -11.42 -6.42 13.07
N ASP A 53 -10.82 -6.71 14.23
CA ASP A 53 -9.86 -7.79 14.55
C ASP A 53 -8.53 -7.74 13.79
N ALA A 54 -8.59 -7.65 12.47
CA ALA A 54 -7.46 -7.49 11.57
C ALA A 54 -7.59 -6.19 10.76
N GLU A 55 -6.52 -5.80 10.09
CA GLU A 55 -6.53 -4.64 9.21
C GLU A 55 -7.43 -4.90 7.99
N GLN A 56 -8.35 -3.96 7.76
CA GLN A 56 -9.34 -3.98 6.70
C GLN A 56 -9.20 -2.73 5.84
N THR A 57 -9.63 -2.87 4.59
CA THR A 57 -9.82 -1.77 3.63
C THR A 57 -11.30 -1.77 3.23
N GLY A 58 -12.00 -0.65 3.39
CA GLY A 58 -13.43 -0.61 3.11
C GLY A 58 -14.09 0.76 3.22
N TYR A 59 -15.30 0.83 2.67
CA TYR A 59 -16.18 1.99 2.79
C TYR A 59 -17.04 1.83 4.04
N LEU A 60 -16.94 2.76 4.98
CA LEU A 60 -17.70 2.77 6.22
C LEU A 60 -19.14 3.24 5.96
N HIS A 61 -20.13 2.60 6.57
CA HIS A 61 -21.55 2.95 6.45
C HIS A 61 -22.14 3.17 7.83
N LEU A 62 -22.46 4.42 8.17
CA LEU A 62 -23.17 4.76 9.40
C LEU A 62 -24.60 5.18 9.06
N ALA A 63 -25.59 4.43 9.54
CA ALA A 63 -27.01 4.71 9.33
C ALA A 63 -27.63 5.32 10.60
N MET A 64 -28.33 6.43 10.43
CA MET A 64 -28.77 7.32 11.49
C MET A 64 -30.22 7.75 11.29
N GLU A 65 -30.90 8.03 12.40
CA GLU A 65 -32.24 8.59 12.44
C GLU A 65 -32.29 9.74 13.46
N LYS A 66 -33.01 10.82 13.13
CA LYS A 66 -33.08 12.06 13.94
C LYS A 66 -31.68 12.66 14.20
N GLY A 67 -31.52 13.37 15.32
CA GLY A 67 -30.22 13.92 15.74
C GLY A 67 -29.72 15.07 14.88
N ALA A 68 -30.62 15.93 14.40
CA ALA A 68 -30.25 17.12 13.64
C ALA A 68 -29.10 17.89 14.33
N ASP A 69 -28.11 18.28 13.53
CA ASP A 69 -26.88 18.97 13.93
C ASP A 69 -25.94 18.19 14.85
N ALA A 70 -26.16 16.89 15.07
CA ALA A 70 -25.20 16.06 15.78
C ALA A 70 -23.86 16.05 15.03
N ASP A 71 -22.77 16.32 15.76
CA ASP A 71 -21.42 16.25 15.23
C ASP A 71 -20.88 14.83 15.44
N ILE A 72 -20.47 14.18 14.35
CA ILE A 72 -20.02 12.79 14.32
C ILE A 72 -18.60 12.76 13.78
N VAL A 73 -17.74 12.03 14.48
CA VAL A 73 -16.33 11.87 14.15
C VAL A 73 -16.00 10.39 14.18
N ILE A 74 -15.50 9.87 13.07
CA ILE A 74 -15.00 8.50 12.97
C ILE A 74 -13.49 8.63 12.80
N LEU A 75 -12.71 8.11 13.75
CA LEU A 75 -11.24 8.07 13.65
C LEU A 75 -10.83 6.66 13.26
N GLU A 76 -10.03 6.53 12.21
CA GLU A 76 -9.55 5.26 11.67
C GLU A 76 -8.07 5.04 12.01
N SER A 77 -7.72 3.86 12.54
CA SER A 77 -6.34 3.53 12.85
C SER A 77 -6.01 2.05 12.63
N GLU A 78 -4.79 1.76 12.18
CA GLU A 78 -4.22 0.42 12.11
C GLU A 78 -3.73 -0.12 13.48
N ALA A 79 -3.47 0.76 14.45
CA ALA A 79 -2.87 0.42 15.74
C ALA A 79 -3.12 1.46 16.84
N TYR A 80 -2.89 1.05 18.08
CA TYR A 80 -2.64 2.00 19.18
C TYR A 80 -1.20 2.51 19.09
N VAL A 81 -1.04 3.83 19.21
CA VAL A 81 0.25 4.50 19.24
C VAL A 81 0.61 4.88 20.66
N LEU A 82 1.90 5.02 20.91
CA LEU A 82 2.45 5.56 22.14
C LEU A 82 2.81 7.03 21.90
N GLY A 83 3.02 7.79 22.98
CA GLY A 83 3.52 9.16 22.87
C GLY A 83 4.89 9.21 22.20
N GLY A 84 5.11 10.21 21.34
CA GLY A 84 6.35 10.42 20.61
C GLY A 84 6.27 10.09 19.12
N GLU A 85 7.31 10.45 18.39
CA GLU A 85 7.43 10.33 16.94
C GLU A 85 8.76 9.67 16.57
N GLN A 86 8.79 8.95 15.45
CA GLN A 86 9.98 8.27 14.93
C GLN A 86 10.22 8.57 13.44
N GLY A 87 11.50 8.58 13.07
CA GLY A 87 11.95 8.80 11.69
C GLY A 87 11.80 10.25 11.24
N ASP A 88 12.30 10.52 10.02
CA ASP A 88 12.31 11.87 9.43
C ASP A 88 10.89 12.38 9.15
N LEU A 89 9.95 11.46 8.90
CA LEU A 89 8.53 11.75 8.66
C LEU A 89 7.72 11.91 9.95
N LYS A 90 8.36 11.84 11.13
CA LYS A 90 7.72 12.03 12.43
C LYS A 90 6.48 11.14 12.63
N VAL A 91 6.60 9.88 12.21
CA VAL A 91 5.51 8.91 12.31
C VAL A 91 5.29 8.57 13.79
N PRO A 92 4.04 8.45 14.28
CA PRO A 92 3.78 8.05 15.66
C PRO A 92 4.46 6.73 16.02
N TYR A 93 5.08 6.68 17.21
CA TYR A 93 5.71 5.45 17.69
C TYR A 93 4.66 4.38 18.01
N LYS A 94 4.80 3.20 17.41
CA LYS A 94 3.91 2.04 17.63
C LYS A 94 4.66 1.01 18.48
N GLY A 95 4.10 0.68 19.65
CA GLY A 95 4.56 -0.42 20.50
C GLY A 95 3.86 -1.73 20.13
N GLU A 96 3.29 -2.42 21.12
CA GLU A 96 2.32 -3.48 20.86
C GLU A 96 1.06 -2.87 20.25
N ARG A 97 0.67 -3.33 19.05
CA ARG A 97 -0.29 -2.62 18.19
C ARG A 97 -1.73 -2.64 18.72
N LYS A 98 -2.06 -3.48 19.70
CA LYS A 98 -3.37 -3.60 20.36
C LYS A 98 -3.39 -3.04 21.78
N ASP A 99 -2.31 -2.43 22.28
CA ASP A 99 -2.23 -1.94 23.66
C ASP A 99 -3.05 -0.66 23.87
N TYR A 100 -4.36 -0.83 24.00
CA TYR A 100 -5.33 0.23 24.28
C TYR A 100 -5.27 0.76 25.71
N LYS A 101 -4.53 0.08 26.61
CA LYS A 101 -4.43 0.47 28.03
C LYS A 101 -3.39 1.55 28.22
N THR A 102 -2.29 1.48 27.49
CA THR A 102 -1.20 2.47 27.58
C THR A 102 -1.15 3.40 26.37
N GLY A 103 -1.62 2.94 25.21
CA GLY A 103 -1.66 3.70 23.97
C GLY A 103 -2.96 4.46 23.75
N TYR A 104 -3.02 5.15 22.62
CA TYR A 104 -4.21 5.85 22.12
C TYR A 104 -4.31 5.70 20.61
N LEU A 105 -5.52 5.88 20.05
CA LEU A 105 -5.70 5.84 18.61
C LEU A 105 -5.26 7.16 17.97
N ASN A 106 -4.46 7.06 16.91
CA ASN A 106 -4.01 8.17 16.07
C ASN A 106 -4.11 7.73 14.61
N GLY A 107 -4.81 8.51 13.80
CA GLY A 107 -4.99 8.18 12.39
C GLY A 107 -5.88 9.19 11.68
N PHE A 108 -6.45 8.75 10.56
CA PHE A 108 -7.34 9.59 9.75
C PHE A 108 -8.67 9.81 10.46
N THR A 109 -9.44 10.78 9.96
CA THR A 109 -10.71 11.11 10.59
C THR A 109 -11.72 11.59 9.57
N ASP A 110 -12.86 10.90 9.54
CA ASP A 110 -14.07 11.36 8.90
C ASP A 110 -14.92 12.21 9.85
N ARG A 111 -15.44 13.33 9.34
CA ARG A 111 -16.32 14.24 10.09
C ARG A 111 -17.63 14.42 9.34
N TYR A 112 -18.73 14.16 10.03
CA TYR A 112 -20.07 14.26 9.50
C TYR A 112 -20.96 15.06 10.44
N ARG A 113 -21.81 15.91 9.86
CA ARG A 113 -22.88 16.59 10.60
C ARG A 113 -24.21 16.00 10.15
N CYS A 114 -24.93 15.39 11.09
CA CYS A 114 -26.23 14.80 10.82
C CYS A 114 -27.24 15.90 10.45
N ALA A 115 -27.90 15.76 9.31
CA ALA A 115 -28.97 16.64 8.88
C ALA A 115 -30.28 16.37 9.66
N GLY A 116 -30.45 15.15 10.16
CA GLY A 116 -31.54 14.76 11.05
C GLY A 116 -32.83 14.39 10.34
N TYR A 117 -32.79 14.13 9.03
CA TYR A 117 -33.98 13.72 8.26
C TYR A 117 -34.23 12.21 8.32
N GLY A 118 -33.24 11.43 8.78
CA GLY A 118 -33.34 9.98 8.90
C GLY A 118 -34.49 9.57 9.83
N ARG A 119 -35.22 8.52 9.45
CA ARG A 119 -36.35 7.95 10.19
C ARG A 119 -36.39 6.44 10.03
N GLU A 120 -37.20 5.77 10.85
CA GLU A 120 -37.37 4.32 10.76
C GLU A 120 -37.71 3.88 9.33
N GLY A 121 -36.93 2.92 8.82
CA GLY A 121 -37.04 2.41 7.45
C GLY A 121 -36.47 3.32 6.34
N PHE A 122 -36.07 4.56 6.66
CA PHE A 122 -35.42 5.50 5.74
C PHE A 122 -34.33 6.29 6.48
N PRO A 123 -33.20 5.65 6.83
CA PRO A 123 -32.14 6.31 7.57
C PRO A 123 -31.35 7.29 6.71
N GLU A 124 -30.76 8.29 7.36
CA GLU A 124 -29.68 9.10 6.83
C GLU A 124 -28.39 8.26 6.88
N ILE A 125 -27.67 8.16 5.76
CA ILE A 125 -26.50 7.28 5.66
C ILE A 125 -25.27 8.13 5.32
N TYR A 126 -24.25 7.99 6.16
CA TYR A 126 -22.90 8.44 5.85
C TYR A 126 -22.10 7.32 5.17
N GLU A 127 -21.44 7.66 4.06
CA GLU A 127 -20.46 6.84 3.34
C GLU A 127 -19.32 7.76 2.82
N PRO A 128 -18.04 7.41 2.98
CA PRO A 128 -16.93 8.20 2.46
C PRO A 128 -16.76 8.02 0.95
N PHE A 129 -16.27 9.06 0.24
CA PHE A 129 -15.95 8.97 -1.19
C PHE A 129 -14.75 8.06 -1.50
N TRP A 130 -13.85 7.89 -0.53
CA TRP A 130 -12.67 7.05 -0.65
C TRP A 130 -12.69 6.01 0.46
N PHE A 131 -12.14 4.82 0.21
CA PHE A 131 -12.09 3.80 1.25
C PHE A 131 -11.23 4.24 2.44
N ARG A 132 -11.39 3.55 3.56
CA ARG A 132 -10.56 3.71 4.74
C ARG A 132 -9.83 2.41 5.02
N THR A 133 -8.64 2.56 5.59
CA THR A 133 -7.85 1.46 6.13
C THR A 133 -7.90 1.53 7.64
N PHE A 134 -8.27 0.43 8.28
CA PHE A 134 -8.46 0.41 9.72
C PHE A 134 -8.35 -1.00 10.27
N ARG A 135 -7.81 -1.10 11.48
CA ARG A 135 -8.03 -2.23 12.39
C ARG A 135 -8.94 -1.82 13.54
N PHE A 136 -8.80 -0.58 13.99
CA PHE A 136 -9.54 0.03 15.06
C PHE A 136 -10.22 1.30 14.57
N LEU A 137 -11.41 1.56 15.10
CA LEU A 137 -12.17 2.78 14.87
C LEU A 137 -12.52 3.42 16.19
N ARG A 138 -12.55 4.75 16.26
CA ARG A 138 -13.25 5.48 17.33
C ARG A 138 -14.42 6.24 16.76
N LEU A 139 -15.64 5.86 17.14
CA LEU A 139 -16.85 6.61 16.83
C LEU A 139 -17.13 7.57 17.99
N SER A 140 -17.04 8.88 17.73
CA SER A 140 -17.38 9.95 18.69
C SER A 140 -18.58 10.74 18.20
N ILE A 141 -19.58 10.92 19.06
CA ILE A 141 -20.84 11.56 18.73
C ILE A 141 -21.16 12.62 19.78
N LYS A 142 -21.52 13.82 19.30
CA LYS A 142 -22.05 14.91 20.12
C LYS A 142 -23.42 15.32 19.62
N THR A 143 -24.48 14.96 20.35
CA THR A 143 -25.85 15.36 20.03
C THR A 143 -26.14 16.80 20.47
N LYS A 144 -27.13 17.42 19.82
CA LYS A 144 -27.62 18.77 20.14
C LYS A 144 -28.99 18.68 20.80
N GLU A 145 -29.98 19.42 20.31
CA GLU A 145 -31.34 19.47 20.84
C GLU A 145 -32.13 18.17 20.66
N GLN A 146 -31.74 17.34 19.69
CA GLN A 146 -32.45 16.10 19.36
C GLN A 146 -31.65 14.86 19.76
N PRO A 147 -32.32 13.80 20.24
CA PRO A 147 -31.69 12.49 20.35
C PRO A 147 -31.35 11.96 18.95
N LEU A 148 -30.25 11.21 18.85
CA LEU A 148 -29.79 10.53 17.64
C LEU A 148 -29.98 9.03 17.81
N THR A 149 -30.59 8.36 16.85
CA THR A 149 -30.67 6.90 16.83
C THR A 149 -29.70 6.36 15.78
N LEU A 150 -28.82 5.43 16.18
CA LEU A 150 -27.98 4.67 15.28
C LEU A 150 -28.68 3.37 14.95
N SER A 151 -28.87 3.09 13.67
CA SER A 151 -29.54 1.86 13.20
C SER A 151 -28.61 0.88 12.50
N ARG A 152 -27.42 1.32 12.07
CA ARG A 152 -26.39 0.43 11.52
C ARG A 152 -25.02 1.09 11.55
N PHE A 153 -23.99 0.32 11.87
CA PHE A 153 -22.61 0.70 11.56
C PHE A 153 -21.87 -0.51 11.02
N ASP A 154 -21.61 -0.52 9.72
CA ASP A 154 -20.95 -1.62 9.02
C ASP A 154 -19.97 -1.08 7.97
N TYR A 155 -19.31 -1.98 7.23
CA TYR A 155 -18.45 -1.58 6.12
C TYR A 155 -18.59 -2.50 4.91
N THR A 156 -18.33 -1.94 3.73
CA THR A 156 -18.14 -2.70 2.50
C THR A 156 -16.65 -2.88 2.26
N GLU A 157 -16.15 -4.10 2.41
CA GLU A 157 -14.76 -4.44 2.12
C GLU A 157 -14.45 -4.19 0.64
N THR A 158 -13.31 -3.55 0.37
CA THR A 158 -12.82 -3.25 -0.99
C THR A 158 -11.42 -3.83 -1.22
N GLY A 159 -11.03 -3.90 -2.48
CA GLY A 159 -9.75 -4.46 -2.93
C GLY A 159 -9.85 -5.07 -4.32
N TYR A 160 -8.70 -5.31 -4.92
CA TYR A 160 -8.55 -6.05 -6.16
C TYR A 160 -9.20 -7.44 -6.01
N PRO A 161 -9.92 -7.95 -7.02
CA PRO A 161 -10.59 -9.25 -6.96
C PRO A 161 -9.59 -10.42 -7.13
N LEU A 162 -8.63 -10.53 -6.20
CA LEU A 162 -7.63 -11.59 -6.15
C LEU A 162 -8.29 -12.92 -5.81
N GLU A 163 -8.20 -13.87 -6.74
CA GLU A 163 -8.62 -15.26 -6.57
C GLU A 163 -7.39 -16.13 -6.27
N VAL A 164 -7.19 -16.46 -4.99
CA VAL A 164 -6.12 -17.37 -4.57
C VAL A 164 -6.48 -18.80 -4.99
N LYS A 165 -5.58 -19.45 -5.71
CA LYS A 165 -5.74 -20.79 -6.30
C LYS A 165 -4.77 -21.81 -5.74
N THR A 166 -3.78 -21.38 -4.95
CA THR A 166 -2.80 -22.26 -4.32
C THR A 166 -2.84 -22.13 -2.81
N GLN A 167 -2.30 -23.15 -2.14
CA GLN A 167 -2.08 -23.15 -0.70
C GLN A 167 -0.69 -23.73 -0.46
N ALA A 168 0.04 -23.14 0.48
CA ALA A 168 1.29 -23.70 0.99
C ALA A 168 1.06 -24.24 2.41
N CYS A 169 1.77 -25.30 2.77
CA CYS A 169 1.78 -25.86 4.11
C CYS A 169 3.22 -26.22 4.49
N ALA A 170 3.55 -26.16 5.78
CA ALA A 170 4.83 -26.61 6.31
C ALA A 170 4.64 -27.42 7.61
N SER A 171 5.64 -28.21 7.99
CA SER A 171 5.63 -28.96 9.25
C SER A 171 5.72 -28.07 10.49
N ASP A 172 6.20 -26.84 10.34
CA ASP A 172 6.24 -25.85 11.41
C ASP A 172 4.86 -25.19 11.56
N PRO A 173 4.18 -25.33 12.71
CA PRO A 173 2.83 -24.79 12.90
C PRO A 173 2.76 -23.26 12.85
N ARG A 174 3.89 -22.54 12.95
CA ARG A 174 3.93 -21.08 12.81
C ARG A 174 3.71 -20.64 11.36
N PHE A 175 3.91 -21.54 10.40
CA PHE A 175 3.80 -21.23 8.97
C PHE A 175 2.40 -20.78 8.59
N ASP A 176 1.35 -21.37 9.16
CA ASP A 176 -0.03 -20.99 8.86
C ASP A 176 -0.30 -19.52 9.17
N GLY A 177 0.23 -19.04 10.31
CA GLY A 177 0.15 -17.63 10.68
C GLY A 177 0.94 -16.73 9.73
N ILE A 178 2.11 -17.17 9.26
CA ILE A 178 2.91 -16.42 8.26
C ILE A 178 2.15 -16.33 6.93
N TRP A 179 1.59 -17.44 6.46
CA TRP A 179 0.80 -17.48 5.24
C TRP A 179 -0.41 -16.54 5.32
N GLU A 180 -1.16 -16.61 6.42
CA GLU A 180 -2.34 -15.78 6.64
C GLU A 180 -2.02 -14.29 6.65
N ILE A 181 -0.96 -13.86 7.36
CA ILE A 181 -0.58 -12.45 7.38
C ILE A 181 -0.06 -12.00 6.00
N SER A 182 0.71 -12.83 5.30
CA SER A 182 1.26 -12.50 3.99
C SER A 182 0.15 -12.35 2.95
N GLU A 183 -0.77 -13.31 2.84
CA GLU A 183 -1.89 -13.24 1.89
C GLU A 183 -2.83 -12.08 2.21
N ARG A 184 -3.15 -11.85 3.49
CA ARG A 184 -3.95 -10.70 3.91
C ARG A 184 -3.26 -9.38 3.55
N THR A 185 -1.95 -9.26 3.81
CA THR A 185 -1.19 -8.05 3.48
C THR A 185 -1.25 -7.78 1.98
N LEU A 186 -0.99 -8.79 1.15
CA LEU A 186 -1.10 -8.67 -0.29
C LEU A 186 -2.51 -8.19 -0.70
N ARG A 187 -3.56 -8.81 -0.16
CA ARG A 187 -4.95 -8.42 -0.48
C ARG A 187 -5.27 -6.98 -0.09
N ARG A 188 -4.73 -6.49 1.04
CA ARG A 188 -4.95 -5.12 1.52
C ARG A 188 -4.15 -4.09 0.74
N CYS A 189 -3.00 -4.48 0.18
CA CYS A 189 -2.16 -3.66 -0.67
C CYS A 189 -2.56 -3.69 -2.16
N MET A 190 -3.63 -4.40 -2.54
CA MET A 190 -4.09 -4.45 -3.93
C MET A 190 -5.45 -3.75 -4.09
N HIS A 191 -5.47 -2.63 -4.81
CA HIS A 191 -6.69 -1.89 -5.20
C HIS A 191 -6.70 -1.67 -6.72
N GLU A 192 -6.66 -0.41 -7.20
CA GLU A 192 -6.40 -0.12 -8.62
C GLU A 192 -4.91 -0.25 -8.99
N THR A 193 -4.04 -0.38 -7.97
CA THR A 193 -2.59 -0.52 -8.06
C THR A 193 -2.07 -1.48 -6.99
N TYR A 194 -0.79 -1.87 -7.10
CA TYR A 194 -0.05 -2.48 -5.98
C TYR A 194 0.48 -1.38 -5.06
N GLU A 195 -0.22 -1.11 -3.97
CA GLU A 195 0.14 -0.07 -3.00
C GLU A 195 1.21 -0.59 -2.02
N ASP A 196 2.13 0.26 -1.61
CA ASP A 196 3.11 -0.03 -0.55
C ASP A 196 2.42 -0.32 0.79
N CYS A 197 1.47 0.53 1.15
CA CYS A 197 0.61 0.37 2.30
C CYS A 197 -0.76 1.02 2.04
N PRO A 198 -1.85 0.43 2.56
CA PRO A 198 -3.17 0.97 2.34
C PRO A 198 -3.54 2.10 3.32
N PHE A 199 -2.76 2.32 4.40
CA PHE A 199 -3.08 3.31 5.42
C PHE A 199 -2.47 4.69 5.16
N TYR A 200 -1.18 4.78 4.81
CA TYR A 200 -0.48 6.07 4.72
C TYR A 200 -0.37 6.60 3.31
N GLU A 201 0.46 5.96 2.48
CA GLU A 201 0.90 6.51 1.20
C GLU A 201 -0.02 6.08 0.06
N GLN A 202 -0.46 4.82 0.06
CA GLN A 202 -1.22 4.22 -1.04
C GLN A 202 -0.54 4.44 -2.40
N LEU A 203 0.79 4.29 -2.45
CA LEU A 203 1.61 4.54 -3.64
C LEU A 203 2.15 3.25 -4.24
N GLN A 204 2.22 3.19 -5.58
CA GLN A 204 2.74 2.04 -6.31
C GLN A 204 4.24 2.15 -6.54
N TYR A 205 5.03 1.95 -5.48
CA TYR A 205 6.50 1.89 -5.57
C TYR A 205 6.97 0.63 -6.30
N SER A 206 7.90 0.77 -7.25
CA SER A 206 8.26 -0.35 -8.13
C SER A 206 8.98 -1.50 -7.41
N MET A 207 9.79 -1.22 -6.39
CA MET A 207 10.45 -2.28 -5.62
C MET A 207 9.43 -3.13 -4.85
N ASP A 208 8.47 -2.47 -4.19
CA ASP A 208 7.38 -3.08 -3.44
C ASP A 208 6.46 -3.87 -4.36
N ALA A 209 6.00 -3.22 -5.44
CA ALA A 209 5.11 -3.82 -6.43
C ALA A 209 5.73 -5.09 -7.04
N ARG A 210 7.04 -5.14 -7.31
CA ARG A 210 7.67 -6.35 -7.88
C ARG A 210 7.52 -7.55 -6.94
N THR A 211 7.74 -7.34 -5.65
CA THR A 211 7.61 -8.42 -4.65
C THR A 211 6.16 -8.88 -4.52
N GLN A 212 5.21 -7.94 -4.52
CA GLN A 212 3.78 -8.24 -4.51
C GLN A 212 3.33 -8.98 -5.79
N ILE A 213 3.86 -8.60 -6.95
CA ILE A 213 3.62 -9.23 -8.25
C ILE A 213 4.08 -10.69 -8.24
N LEU A 214 5.32 -10.96 -7.81
CA LEU A 214 5.84 -12.33 -7.69
C LEU A 214 4.98 -13.19 -6.76
N PHE A 215 4.52 -12.61 -5.65
CA PHE A 215 3.62 -13.33 -4.75
C PHE A 215 2.24 -13.58 -5.40
N THR A 216 1.70 -12.60 -6.12
CA THR A 216 0.44 -12.75 -6.88
C THR A 216 0.54 -13.89 -7.90
N TYR A 217 1.64 -13.95 -8.67
CA TYR A 217 1.84 -14.98 -9.67
C TYR A 217 1.84 -16.39 -9.06
N THR A 218 2.53 -16.55 -7.93
CA THR A 218 2.65 -17.85 -7.25
C THR A 218 1.34 -18.33 -6.60
N ILE A 219 0.46 -17.41 -6.17
CA ILE A 219 -0.77 -17.79 -5.47
C ILE A 219 -2.04 -17.76 -6.31
N ALA A 220 -2.09 -16.98 -7.38
CA ALA A 220 -3.30 -16.76 -8.17
C ALA A 220 -3.12 -17.04 -9.67
N ALA A 221 -1.87 -17.08 -10.17
CA ALA A 221 -1.55 -17.07 -11.59
C ALA A 221 -2.33 -15.96 -12.34
N ASP A 222 -2.37 -14.77 -11.74
CA ASP A 222 -3.08 -13.59 -12.24
C ASP A 222 -2.06 -12.48 -12.51
N ASP A 223 -2.04 -11.95 -13.73
CA ASP A 223 -1.12 -10.89 -14.17
C ASP A 223 -1.82 -9.59 -14.55
N ARG A 224 -3.14 -9.49 -14.41
CA ARG A 224 -3.88 -8.31 -14.90
C ARG A 224 -3.44 -7.02 -14.20
N LEU A 225 -3.30 -7.05 -12.88
CA LEU A 225 -2.80 -5.89 -12.11
C LEU A 225 -1.31 -5.65 -12.38
N ALA A 226 -0.51 -6.70 -12.61
CA ALA A 226 0.91 -6.57 -12.92
C ALA A 226 1.16 -5.87 -14.26
N ARG A 227 0.38 -6.21 -15.29
CA ARG A 227 0.38 -5.51 -16.58
C ARG A 227 0.07 -4.04 -16.42
N LYS A 228 -1.01 -3.73 -15.69
CA LYS A 228 -1.36 -2.34 -15.38
C LYS A 228 -0.23 -1.60 -14.64
N CYS A 229 0.41 -2.25 -13.67
CA CYS A 229 1.55 -1.68 -12.94
C CYS A 229 2.72 -1.37 -13.88
N MET A 230 3.08 -2.30 -14.76
CA MET A 230 4.14 -2.09 -15.76
C MET A 230 3.78 -0.96 -16.72
N ASP A 231 2.54 -0.89 -17.21
CA ASP A 231 2.08 0.19 -18.07
C ASP A 231 2.15 1.56 -17.38
N ASP A 232 1.71 1.63 -16.12
CA ASP A 232 1.72 2.86 -15.33
C ASP A 232 3.17 3.33 -15.12
N LEU A 233 4.06 2.43 -14.70
CA LEU A 233 5.48 2.74 -14.54
C LEU A 233 6.11 3.18 -15.87
N GLN A 234 5.77 2.54 -16.99
CA GLN A 234 6.23 2.92 -18.32
C GLN A 234 5.83 4.36 -18.67
N ARG A 235 4.57 4.74 -18.41
CA ARG A 235 4.05 6.10 -18.65
C ARG A 235 4.73 7.18 -17.82
N SER A 236 5.41 6.79 -16.73
CA SER A 236 6.19 7.70 -15.89
C SER A 236 7.58 8.02 -16.45
N GLN A 237 7.99 7.42 -17.58
CA GLN A 237 9.35 7.57 -18.08
C GLN A 237 9.70 9.03 -18.40
N ARG A 238 10.81 9.47 -17.81
CA ARG A 238 11.32 10.83 -17.93
C ARG A 238 12.27 10.99 -19.11
N TYR A 239 12.58 12.24 -19.42
CA TYR A 239 13.53 12.60 -20.49
C TYR A 239 14.93 12.02 -20.27
N ASP A 240 15.37 11.83 -19.02
CA ASP A 240 16.68 11.27 -18.68
C ASP A 240 16.73 9.74 -18.82
N GLY A 241 15.57 9.09 -18.97
CA GLY A 241 15.42 7.64 -19.19
C GLY A 241 14.96 6.88 -17.94
N LEU A 242 15.07 7.49 -16.76
CA LEU A 242 14.56 6.91 -15.51
C LEU A 242 13.04 7.00 -15.44
N LEU A 243 12.47 6.15 -14.59
CA LEU A 243 11.06 6.16 -14.19
C LEU A 243 10.89 6.92 -12.88
N ASN A 244 9.66 7.33 -12.57
CA ASN A 244 9.34 7.66 -11.18
C ASN A 244 9.46 6.40 -10.31
N SER A 245 9.87 6.58 -9.05
CA SER A 245 9.97 5.51 -8.06
C SER A 245 8.62 4.87 -7.75
N ALA A 246 7.55 5.68 -7.75
CA ALA A 246 6.16 5.26 -7.70
C ALA A 246 5.35 5.93 -8.82
N HIS A 247 4.38 5.22 -9.39
CA HIS A 247 3.45 5.80 -10.36
C HIS A 247 2.12 5.01 -10.41
N PRO A 248 0.96 5.66 -10.53
CA PRO A 248 0.72 7.10 -10.66
C PRO A 248 1.05 7.89 -9.40
N CYS A 249 1.60 9.08 -9.56
CA CYS A 249 1.88 10.02 -8.48
C CYS A 249 1.77 11.46 -9.01
N TYR A 250 1.45 12.42 -8.14
CA TYR A 250 1.28 13.82 -8.52
C TYR A 250 2.61 14.59 -8.58
N GLU A 251 3.63 14.12 -7.87
CA GLU A 251 4.97 14.72 -7.81
C GLU A 251 6.04 13.75 -8.29
N PRO A 252 7.06 14.21 -9.06
CA PRO A 252 8.19 13.37 -9.43
C PRO A 252 9.00 12.96 -8.20
N ASN A 253 9.03 11.67 -7.89
CA ASN A 253 9.94 11.04 -6.94
C ASN A 253 10.83 10.06 -7.71
N ILE A 254 12.16 10.20 -7.64
CA ILE A 254 13.10 9.39 -8.43
C ILE A 254 14.10 8.71 -7.51
N ILE A 255 14.07 7.38 -7.55
CA ILE A 255 15.09 6.49 -7.00
C ILE A 255 15.68 5.72 -8.19
N PRO A 256 16.93 5.98 -8.62
CA PRO A 256 17.43 5.39 -9.86
C PRO A 256 17.36 3.86 -9.89
N GLY A 257 17.68 3.20 -8.77
CA GLY A 257 17.59 1.75 -8.63
C GLY A 257 16.19 1.18 -8.88
N PHE A 258 15.12 1.94 -8.60
CA PHE A 258 13.73 1.54 -8.85
C PHE A 258 13.37 1.42 -10.33
N SER A 259 14.12 2.08 -11.22
CA SER A 259 13.98 1.84 -12.66
C SER A 259 14.52 0.47 -13.07
N ILE A 260 15.51 -0.09 -12.36
CA ILE A 260 15.98 -1.46 -12.63
C ILE A 260 14.92 -2.47 -12.21
N TYR A 261 14.25 -2.28 -11.07
CA TYR A 261 13.19 -3.19 -10.62
C TYR A 261 12.06 -3.35 -11.65
N TYR A 262 11.77 -2.32 -12.46
CA TYR A 262 10.86 -2.44 -13.59
C TYR A 262 11.35 -3.41 -14.68
N ILE A 263 12.65 -3.39 -15.02
CA ILE A 263 13.25 -4.38 -15.95
C ILE A 263 13.11 -5.79 -15.36
N LEU A 264 13.31 -5.92 -14.04
CA LEU A 264 13.15 -7.20 -13.35
C LEU A 264 11.69 -7.68 -13.35
N MET A 265 10.69 -6.78 -13.22
CA MET A 265 9.28 -7.15 -13.36
C MET A 265 8.97 -7.74 -14.74
N LEU A 266 9.50 -7.13 -15.81
CA LEU A 266 9.31 -7.63 -17.18
C LEU A 266 9.95 -9.02 -17.36
N TYR A 267 11.14 -9.22 -16.79
CA TYR A 267 11.78 -10.52 -16.78
C TYR A 267 10.95 -11.55 -16.01
N ASP A 268 10.43 -11.17 -14.84
CA ASP A 268 9.57 -12.04 -14.04
C ASP A 268 8.28 -12.39 -14.82
N HIS A 269 7.64 -11.41 -15.47
CA HIS A 269 6.46 -11.65 -16.32
C HIS A 269 6.77 -12.60 -17.48
N MET A 270 7.90 -12.41 -18.17
CA MET A 270 8.38 -13.34 -19.21
C MET A 270 8.51 -14.77 -18.67
N MET A 271 9.09 -14.95 -17.49
CA MET A 271 9.32 -16.28 -16.91
C MET A 271 8.02 -17.00 -16.53
N TYR A 272 6.98 -16.26 -16.12
CA TYR A 272 5.70 -16.84 -15.72
C TYR A 272 4.69 -16.98 -16.87
N PHE A 273 4.65 -16.02 -17.80
CA PHE A 273 3.58 -15.92 -18.81
C PHE A 273 4.10 -15.93 -20.26
N GLY A 274 5.36 -15.61 -20.51
CA GLY A 274 5.95 -15.67 -21.84
C GLY A 274 5.29 -14.73 -22.87
N ASP A 275 4.74 -13.60 -22.43
CA ASP A 275 4.04 -12.68 -23.33
C ASP A 275 5.02 -11.79 -24.11
N ARG A 276 5.26 -12.15 -25.36
CA ARG A 276 6.19 -11.43 -26.24
C ARG A 276 5.67 -10.07 -26.69
N GLU A 277 4.36 -9.90 -26.84
CA GLU A 277 3.77 -8.64 -27.29
C GLU A 277 3.95 -7.57 -26.20
N LEU A 278 3.68 -7.95 -24.95
CA LEU A 278 3.97 -7.09 -23.80
C LEU A 278 5.46 -6.72 -23.74
N LEU A 279 6.36 -7.70 -23.87
CA LEU A 279 7.79 -7.40 -23.80
C LEU A 279 8.21 -6.44 -24.91
N PHE A 280 7.72 -6.64 -26.14
CA PHE A 280 8.02 -5.79 -27.28
C PHE A 280 7.66 -4.32 -27.01
N ASP A 281 6.47 -4.05 -26.47
CA ASP A 281 5.99 -2.70 -26.17
C ASP A 281 6.81 -2.01 -25.07
N HIS A 282 7.39 -2.78 -24.15
CA HIS A 282 8.12 -2.25 -22.99
C HIS A 282 9.64 -2.11 -23.24
N MET A 283 10.20 -2.73 -24.28
CA MET A 283 11.64 -2.70 -24.55
C MET A 283 12.25 -1.31 -24.77
N PRO A 284 11.62 -0.37 -25.50
CA PRO A 284 12.17 0.97 -25.64
C PRO A 284 12.40 1.67 -24.30
N THR A 285 11.53 1.38 -23.32
CA THR A 285 11.66 1.90 -21.96
C THR A 285 12.85 1.27 -21.25
N VAL A 286 13.05 -0.05 -21.38
CA VAL A 286 14.21 -0.79 -20.84
C VAL A 286 15.52 -0.20 -21.37
N GLU A 287 15.63 0.01 -22.68
CA GLU A 287 16.82 0.59 -23.30
C GLU A 287 17.16 1.96 -22.73
N ARG A 288 16.17 2.83 -22.56
CA ARG A 288 16.37 4.18 -22.02
C ARG A 288 16.82 4.17 -20.56
N ILE A 289 16.32 3.22 -19.77
CA ILE A 289 16.78 3.00 -18.39
C ILE A 289 18.25 2.57 -18.41
N LEU A 290 18.61 1.52 -19.16
CA LEU A 290 19.99 1.03 -19.23
C LEU A 290 20.96 2.10 -19.76
N ASN A 291 20.53 2.89 -20.74
CA ASN A 291 21.30 4.02 -21.28
C ASN A 291 21.53 5.14 -20.26
N PHE A 292 20.64 5.34 -19.29
CA PHE A 292 20.93 6.24 -18.17
C PHE A 292 22.12 5.74 -17.36
N PHE A 293 22.13 4.48 -16.93
CA PHE A 293 23.22 3.92 -16.14
C PHE A 293 24.53 3.86 -16.93
N HIS A 294 24.47 3.45 -18.19
CA HIS A 294 25.65 3.38 -19.07
C HIS A 294 26.37 4.74 -19.19
N ARG A 295 25.62 5.83 -19.36
CA ARG A 295 26.20 7.19 -19.45
C ARG A 295 26.75 7.72 -18.12
N ASN A 296 26.45 7.05 -17.01
CA ASN A 296 26.90 7.41 -15.67
C ASN A 296 27.92 6.39 -15.12
N LEU A 297 28.55 5.57 -15.97
CA LEU A 297 29.67 4.74 -15.56
C LEU A 297 30.92 5.61 -15.32
N THR A 298 31.75 5.20 -14.36
CA THR A 298 33.10 5.75 -14.19
C THR A 298 34.04 5.20 -15.26
N GLU A 299 35.27 5.73 -15.31
CA GLU A 299 36.31 5.22 -16.22
C GLU A 299 36.65 3.75 -15.95
N GLU A 300 36.49 3.29 -14.71
CA GLU A 300 36.69 1.89 -14.32
C GLU A 300 35.47 0.99 -14.60
N GLY A 301 34.36 1.55 -15.10
CA GLY A 301 33.22 0.78 -15.59
C GLY A 301 32.14 0.42 -14.57
N TYR A 302 32.21 0.91 -13.33
CA TYR A 302 31.12 0.80 -12.35
C TYR A 302 30.23 2.05 -12.35
N VAL A 303 29.01 1.96 -11.82
CA VAL A 303 28.08 3.09 -11.77
C VAL A 303 28.62 4.14 -10.82
N GLY A 304 28.81 5.37 -11.33
CA GLY A 304 29.24 6.52 -10.56
C GLY A 304 28.16 7.03 -9.60
N LYS A 305 28.42 8.17 -8.94
CA LYS A 305 27.46 8.76 -8.00
C LYS A 305 26.30 9.42 -8.76
N ILE A 306 25.20 8.69 -8.92
CA ILE A 306 24.00 9.14 -9.65
C ILE A 306 22.94 9.80 -8.77
N GLY A 307 23.05 9.68 -7.44
CA GLY A 307 22.13 10.28 -6.49
C GLY A 307 22.77 10.53 -5.13
N GLY A 308 21.94 10.66 -4.10
CA GLY A 308 22.37 10.86 -2.72
C GLY A 308 21.20 11.00 -1.76
N ILE A 309 21.41 11.72 -0.65
CA ILE A 309 20.43 11.87 0.43
C ILE A 309 19.14 12.52 -0.07
N ASN A 310 18.00 11.96 0.36
CA ASN A 310 16.67 12.49 0.04
C ASN A 310 16.56 13.98 0.40
N GLY A 311 15.93 14.76 -0.47
CA GLY A 311 15.78 16.22 -0.31
C GLY A 311 17.07 17.04 -0.42
N LYS A 312 18.24 16.42 -0.59
CA LYS A 312 19.55 17.10 -0.73
C LYS A 312 20.19 16.89 -2.09
N ALA A 313 20.06 15.68 -2.64
CA ALA A 313 20.58 15.32 -3.96
C ALA A 313 19.50 15.43 -5.04
N ARG A 314 19.94 15.44 -6.31
CA ARG A 314 19.03 15.43 -7.48
C ARG A 314 18.09 14.23 -7.47
N PHE A 315 18.60 13.06 -7.10
CA PHE A 315 17.86 11.80 -6.99
C PHE A 315 18.16 11.14 -5.66
N TRP A 316 17.21 10.37 -5.13
CA TRP A 316 17.38 9.63 -3.89
C TRP A 316 18.01 8.27 -4.17
N SER A 317 19.20 8.02 -3.62
CA SER A 317 19.90 6.73 -3.78
C SER A 317 19.48 5.69 -2.73
N PHE A 318 18.17 5.61 -2.45
CA PHE A 318 17.61 4.68 -1.47
C PHE A 318 18.02 3.22 -1.72
N VAL A 319 18.31 2.48 -0.65
CA VAL A 319 18.57 1.04 -0.69
C VAL A 319 17.70 0.28 0.30
N ASP A 320 17.73 0.66 1.58
CA ASP A 320 16.98 -0.01 2.64
C ASP A 320 16.84 0.88 3.88
N TRP A 321 15.78 0.68 4.65
CA TRP A 321 15.58 1.30 5.96
C TRP A 321 16.36 0.57 7.09
N ALA A 322 17.59 0.15 6.80
CA ALA A 322 18.44 -0.51 7.77
C ALA A 322 18.82 0.43 8.93
N PRO A 323 18.85 -0.04 10.21
CA PRO A 323 19.18 0.82 11.35
C PRO A 323 20.52 1.56 11.22
N ALA A 324 21.52 0.93 10.59
CA ALA A 324 22.84 1.52 10.36
C ALA A 324 22.84 2.68 9.35
N TRP A 325 21.78 2.85 8.57
CA TRP A 325 21.64 3.86 7.51
C TRP A 325 20.59 4.93 7.85
N LYS A 326 20.20 5.02 9.13
CA LYS A 326 19.23 5.99 9.63
C LYS A 326 19.66 7.43 9.35
N GLU A 327 20.92 7.78 9.65
CA GLU A 327 21.47 9.13 9.49
C GLU A 327 21.62 9.58 8.03
N THR A 328 21.47 8.64 7.10
CA THR A 328 21.58 8.84 5.65
C THR A 328 20.26 8.56 4.94
N SER A 329 19.15 8.49 5.69
CA SER A 329 17.80 8.25 5.18
C SER A 329 17.73 7.07 4.21
N GLY A 330 18.21 5.92 4.67
CA GLY A 330 18.10 4.63 3.98
C GLY A 330 19.16 4.37 2.90
N ILE A 331 20.28 5.10 2.95
CA ILE A 331 21.38 5.00 1.98
C ILE A 331 22.65 4.54 2.69
N PRO A 332 23.44 3.60 2.14
CA PRO A 332 24.74 3.26 2.70
C PRO A 332 25.66 4.50 2.83
N PRO A 333 26.37 4.70 3.96
CA PRO A 333 27.23 5.88 4.18
C PRO A 333 28.31 6.13 3.12
N ALA A 334 28.64 5.12 2.31
CA ALA A 334 29.51 5.26 1.14
C ALA A 334 29.09 6.42 0.22
N THR A 335 27.78 6.71 0.14
CA THR A 335 27.24 7.85 -0.64
C THR A 335 27.87 9.20 -0.29
N LEU A 336 28.36 9.37 0.94
CA LEU A 336 28.97 10.62 1.40
C LEU A 336 30.31 10.91 0.73
N GLN A 337 31.02 9.86 0.31
CA GLN A 337 32.37 9.97 -0.26
C GLN A 337 32.40 9.59 -1.73
N GLY A 338 31.46 8.77 -2.20
CA GLY A 338 31.50 8.27 -3.57
C GLY A 338 30.29 7.44 -3.97
N PRO A 339 30.46 6.59 -5.00
CA PRO A 339 29.43 5.72 -5.53
C PRO A 339 28.98 4.63 -4.56
N ILE A 340 27.82 4.06 -4.82
CA ILE A 340 27.23 2.99 -4.01
C ILE A 340 27.30 1.67 -4.78
N THR A 341 27.92 0.65 -4.18
CA THR A 341 28.07 -0.69 -4.80
C THR A 341 26.74 -1.26 -5.28
N MET A 342 25.66 -1.07 -4.51
CA MET A 342 24.33 -1.57 -4.85
C MET A 342 23.78 -1.01 -6.17
N GLU A 343 24.07 0.24 -6.52
CA GLU A 343 23.62 0.82 -7.80
C GLU A 343 24.31 0.15 -8.99
N SER A 344 25.59 -0.23 -8.82
CA SER A 344 26.33 -1.02 -9.82
C SER A 344 25.80 -2.45 -9.92
N LEU A 345 25.51 -3.10 -8.79
CA LEU A 345 24.97 -4.47 -8.78
C LEU A 345 23.56 -4.53 -9.39
N LEU A 346 22.70 -3.56 -9.08
CA LEU A 346 21.39 -3.45 -9.71
C LEU A 346 21.52 -3.23 -11.22
N TYR A 347 22.44 -2.39 -11.67
CA TYR A 347 22.68 -2.21 -13.10
C TYR A 347 23.11 -3.51 -13.79
N VAL A 348 24.02 -4.29 -13.18
CA VAL A 348 24.42 -5.62 -13.69
C VAL A 348 23.21 -6.55 -13.76
N MET A 349 22.36 -6.59 -12.73
CA MET A 349 21.15 -7.41 -12.75
C MET A 349 20.17 -6.98 -13.86
N GLY A 350 20.00 -5.67 -14.06
CA GLY A 350 19.19 -5.10 -15.14
C GLY A 350 19.70 -5.51 -16.51
N LEU A 351 21.01 -5.41 -16.75
CA LEU A 351 21.65 -5.85 -18.00
C LEU A 351 21.44 -7.35 -18.26
N GLN A 352 21.65 -8.19 -17.24
CA GLN A 352 21.48 -9.64 -17.36
C GLN A 352 20.03 -10.04 -17.67
N CYS A 353 19.06 -9.40 -17.01
CA CYS A 353 17.65 -9.66 -17.26
C CYS A 353 17.20 -9.15 -18.64
N ALA A 354 17.62 -7.95 -19.03
CA ALA A 354 17.35 -7.40 -20.35
C ALA A 354 17.94 -8.28 -21.47
N ALA A 355 19.16 -8.81 -21.29
CA ALA A 355 19.79 -9.72 -22.24
C ALA A 355 18.94 -10.98 -22.45
N LYS A 356 18.45 -11.60 -21.37
CA LYS A 356 17.56 -12.78 -21.44
C LYS A 356 16.21 -12.46 -22.10
N ILE A 357 15.64 -11.29 -21.83
CA ILE A 357 14.41 -10.83 -22.49
C ILE A 357 14.64 -10.68 -24.00
N ALA A 358 15.74 -10.04 -24.43
CA ALA A 358 16.06 -9.87 -25.84
C ALA A 358 16.30 -11.20 -26.56
N GLU A 359 17.02 -12.12 -25.92
CA GLU A 359 17.21 -13.49 -26.42
C GLU A 359 15.85 -14.19 -26.60
N TYR A 360 14.97 -14.10 -25.60
CA TYR A 360 13.63 -14.69 -25.65
C TYR A 360 12.77 -14.13 -26.79
N MET A 361 12.88 -12.83 -27.10
CA MET A 361 12.16 -12.21 -28.22
C MET A 361 12.82 -12.47 -29.58
N GLY A 362 14.05 -13.01 -29.62
CA GLY A 362 14.83 -13.13 -30.85
C GLY A 362 15.37 -11.79 -31.36
N CYS A 363 15.42 -10.76 -30.51
CA CYS A 363 15.84 -9.41 -30.83
C CYS A 363 17.33 -9.21 -30.54
N SER A 364 18.21 -9.86 -31.31
CA SER A 364 19.67 -9.72 -31.14
C SER A 364 20.18 -8.28 -31.37
N TYR A 365 19.43 -7.47 -32.12
CA TYR A 365 19.84 -6.13 -32.54
C TYR A 365 19.46 -4.97 -31.59
N VAL A 366 18.46 -5.17 -30.74
CA VAL A 366 17.87 -4.08 -29.92
C VAL A 366 18.76 -3.72 -28.72
N ILE A 367 19.65 -4.61 -28.33
CA ILE A 367 20.63 -4.41 -27.25
C ILE A 367 21.94 -3.74 -27.71
N LEU A 368 22.15 -3.57 -29.02
CA LEU A 368 23.42 -3.10 -29.58
C LEU A 368 23.71 -1.60 -29.39
N SER A 369 22.80 -0.83 -28.79
CA SER A 369 23.00 0.59 -28.48
C SER A 369 23.74 0.82 -27.15
N VAL A 370 23.90 -0.22 -26.32
CA VAL A 370 24.76 -0.20 -25.12
C VAL A 370 26.01 -1.04 -25.41
N PRO A 371 27.20 -0.42 -25.58
CA PRO A 371 28.45 -1.10 -25.98
C PRO A 371 28.82 -2.34 -25.14
N CYS A 372 28.38 -2.38 -23.87
CA CYS A 372 28.79 -3.38 -22.88
C CYS A 372 28.26 -4.81 -23.12
N LEU A 373 27.24 -5.00 -23.96
CA LEU A 373 26.64 -6.34 -24.18
C LEU A 373 27.12 -7.04 -25.46
N THR A 374 28.03 -6.41 -26.22
CA THR A 374 28.56 -6.95 -27.48
C THR A 374 29.85 -7.74 -27.31
N GLU A 375 30.52 -7.63 -26.16
CA GLU A 375 31.71 -8.42 -25.86
C GLU A 375 31.38 -9.52 -24.85
N SER A 376 31.32 -10.75 -25.35
CA SER A 376 31.26 -11.99 -24.58
C SER A 376 32.54 -12.23 -23.74
N ARG A 377 32.99 -11.23 -22.98
CA ARG A 377 34.19 -11.25 -22.15
C ARG A 377 33.98 -10.49 -20.84
N VAL A 378 32.98 -10.90 -20.05
CA VAL A 378 33.00 -10.68 -18.61
C VAL A 378 32.41 -11.90 -17.92
N ILE A 379 33.29 -12.85 -17.58
CA ILE A 379 33.20 -13.70 -16.39
C ILE A 379 34.51 -13.49 -15.64
#